data_AF-A0A418RU78-F1
#
_entry.id   AF-A0A418RU78-F1
#
_cell.length_a   1.000
_cell.length_b   1.000
_cell.length_c   1.000
_cell.angle_alpha   90.00
_cell.angle_beta   90.00
_cell.angle_gamma   90.00
#
_symmetry.space_group_name_H-M   'P 1'
#
loop_
_entity.id
_entity.type
_entity.pdbx_description
1 polymer ?
#
loop_
_entity_poly.entity_id
_entity_poly.type
_entity_poly.pdbx_seq_one_letter_code
_entity_poly.pdbx_strand_id
1 'polypeptide(L)'
;MPTLTWVGKDKVVNHHQDVPFKVLRPESHFDAPEGSPVNSTGNRIIHGDNLEALKSLLPEFEGKVNCIYIDPPYNTGNEGWAYNDAVVQYYVPPQDGKLASDNWMDITLSGSFTSFITEKNVEILDRIINWLTLENSNAIILDSFAGSGTTAHAVLKLNTQDGGNRRFILIEMEDYADTITAERVRRVISGYGEGTKKVAGLGGSFDYYTIGEAIFNPDDTLNEAVGIEVIRHYVAYSEGIPNADQTPQDNTYTPYLMGLNSDTAWLFYYEPNEVTCLDLDFLNTLKFGAAKPGTAIIYADKCLLTKEFMTQYGIIFKKIPRDITRF
;
A
#
# COMPACT_ATOMS: atom_id res chain seq x y z
N MET A 1 6.30 -1.57 -26.12
CA MET A 1 6.43 -0.45 -25.18
C MET A 1 7.89 -0.06 -25.10
N PRO A 2 8.25 1.24 -25.11
CA PRO A 2 9.61 1.68 -24.86
C PRO A 2 10.05 1.23 -23.46
N THR A 3 11.28 0.74 -23.33
CA THR A 3 11.88 0.32 -22.05
C THR A 3 13.01 1.27 -21.69
N LEU A 4 12.96 1.85 -20.50
CA LEU A 4 14.07 2.63 -19.93
C LEU A 4 15.10 1.65 -19.35
N THR A 5 16.37 1.84 -19.68
CA THR A 5 17.49 1.04 -19.14
C THR A 5 18.48 1.99 -18.47
N TRP A 6 18.89 1.69 -17.24
CA TRP A 6 19.87 2.48 -16.49
C TRP A 6 20.76 1.57 -15.63
N VAL A 7 21.92 2.10 -15.22
CA VAL A 7 22.89 1.36 -14.41
C VAL A 7 22.25 0.99 -13.06
N GLY A 8 22.35 -0.28 -12.67
CA GLY A 8 21.80 -0.77 -11.41
C GLY A 8 20.35 -1.22 -11.48
N LYS A 9 19.63 -1.02 -12.60
CA LYS A 9 18.24 -1.49 -12.77
C LYS A 9 18.08 -2.96 -12.38
N ASP A 10 18.88 -3.85 -12.95
CA ASP A 10 18.80 -5.29 -12.68
C ASP A 10 19.14 -5.66 -11.22
N LYS A 11 19.94 -4.83 -10.53
CA LYS A 11 20.25 -5.02 -9.11
C LYS A 11 19.06 -4.64 -8.22
N VAL A 12 18.27 -3.65 -8.63
CA VAL A 12 17.10 -3.17 -7.88
C VAL A 12 15.86 -4.01 -8.18
N VAL A 13 15.76 -4.62 -9.36
CA VAL A 13 14.60 -5.43 -9.79
C VAL A 13 14.26 -6.54 -8.79
N ASN A 14 15.25 -7.16 -8.15
CA ASN A 14 15.00 -8.21 -7.15
C ASN A 14 15.11 -7.71 -5.71
N HIS A 15 15.54 -6.46 -5.47
CA HIS A 15 15.79 -5.97 -4.11
C HIS A 15 14.52 -5.96 -3.25
N HIS A 16 13.34 -5.81 -3.85
CA HIS A 16 12.08 -5.92 -3.12
C HIS A 16 11.92 -7.29 -2.44
N GLN A 17 12.54 -8.36 -2.94
CA GLN A 17 12.45 -9.70 -2.35
C GLN A 17 13.14 -9.78 -0.98
N ASP A 18 14.10 -8.89 -0.73
CA ASP A 18 14.80 -8.79 0.55
C ASP A 18 14.04 -7.94 1.58
N VAL A 19 13.02 -7.19 1.13
CA VAL A 19 12.22 -6.32 1.99
C VAL A 19 11.14 -7.16 2.69
N PRO A 20 11.14 -7.25 4.03
CA PRO A 20 10.14 -8.01 4.75
C PRO A 20 8.77 -7.37 4.57
N PHE A 21 7.75 -8.20 4.33
CA PHE A 21 6.37 -7.73 4.43
C PHE A 21 6.05 -7.49 5.91
N LYS A 22 5.69 -6.24 6.23
CA LYS A 22 5.21 -5.82 7.55
C LYS A 22 3.74 -5.43 7.48
N VAL A 23 3.04 -5.53 8.59
CA VAL A 23 1.62 -5.14 8.67
C VAL A 23 1.48 -3.63 8.79
N LEU A 24 0.43 -3.05 8.20
CA LEU A 24 0.04 -1.67 8.51
C LEU A 24 -0.80 -1.67 9.79
N ARG A 25 -0.38 -0.93 10.80
CA ARG A 25 -1.13 -0.74 12.05
C ARG A 25 -1.96 0.54 11.96
N PRO A 26 -3.30 0.47 12.02
CA PRO A 26 -4.11 1.68 12.07
C PRO A 26 -3.93 2.37 13.42
N GLU A 27 -3.60 3.66 13.41
CA GLU A 27 -3.43 4.46 14.63
C GLU A 27 -4.60 5.41 14.86
N SER A 28 -5.07 6.07 13.80
CA SER A 28 -6.18 7.02 13.90
C SER A 28 -6.93 7.17 12.58
N HIS A 29 -8.18 7.60 12.69
CA HIS A 29 -9.02 8.01 11.59
C HIS A 29 -9.36 9.48 11.74
N PHE A 30 -9.35 10.24 10.63
CA PHE A 30 -9.74 11.63 10.60
C PHE A 30 -10.79 11.88 9.52
N ASP A 31 -11.98 12.31 9.94
CA ASP A 31 -13.06 12.76 9.07
C ASP A 31 -13.18 14.28 9.06
N ALA A 32 -13.66 14.81 7.93
CA ALA A 32 -14.06 16.21 7.86
C ALA A 32 -15.16 16.55 8.88
N PRO A 33 -15.15 17.78 9.44
CA PRO A 33 -16.25 18.26 10.28
C PRO A 33 -17.61 18.16 9.58
N GLU A 34 -18.67 17.96 10.35
CA GLU A 34 -20.04 17.89 9.81
C GLU A 34 -20.38 19.15 8.98
N GLY A 35 -20.99 18.95 7.81
CA GLY A 35 -21.32 20.02 6.87
C GLY A 35 -20.17 20.49 5.98
N SER A 36 -18.98 19.86 6.08
CA SER A 36 -17.91 20.07 5.11
C SER A 36 -18.30 19.57 3.71
N PRO A 37 -17.66 20.08 2.63
CA PRO A 37 -17.88 19.55 1.29
C PRO A 37 -17.64 18.04 1.21
N VAL A 38 -18.37 17.36 0.33
CA VAL A 38 -18.10 15.95 0.03
C VAL A 38 -16.77 15.87 -0.73
N ASN A 39 -15.90 14.96 -0.31
CA ASN A 39 -14.64 14.65 -0.97
C ASN A 39 -14.30 13.16 -0.75
N SER A 40 -13.16 12.72 -1.26
CA SER A 40 -12.76 11.32 -1.18
C SER A 40 -12.52 10.85 0.26
N THR A 41 -12.88 9.60 0.49
CA THR A 41 -12.65 8.86 1.74
C THR A 41 -11.75 7.65 1.46
N GLY A 42 -11.20 7.05 2.52
CA GLY A 42 -10.24 5.94 2.39
C GLY A 42 -8.88 6.37 1.83
N ASN A 43 -8.51 7.64 2.05
CA ASN A 43 -7.15 8.10 1.84
C ASN A 43 -6.24 7.58 2.96
N ARG A 44 -4.93 7.47 2.68
CA ARG A 44 -3.98 6.93 3.67
C ARG A 44 -2.77 7.84 3.86
N ILE A 45 -2.33 7.93 5.11
CA ILE A 45 -1.00 8.42 5.49
C ILE A 45 -0.32 7.31 6.28
N ILE A 46 0.88 6.93 5.87
CA ILE A 46 1.63 5.83 6.47
C ILE A 46 2.94 6.39 7.00
N HIS A 47 3.16 6.21 8.30
CA HIS A 47 4.41 6.54 8.96
C HIS A 47 5.33 5.32 9.03
N GLY A 48 6.47 5.39 8.35
CA GLY A 48 7.52 4.39 8.42
C GLY A 48 8.37 4.35 7.16
N ASP A 49 9.24 3.34 7.08
CA ASP A 49 10.14 3.18 5.94
C ASP A 49 9.38 3.01 4.62
N ASN A 50 9.89 3.65 3.56
CA ASN A 50 9.21 3.70 2.27
C ASN A 50 9.10 2.31 1.63
N LEU A 51 10.16 1.50 1.67
CA LEU A 51 10.14 0.18 1.06
C LEU A 51 9.22 -0.76 1.84
N GLU A 52 9.27 -0.71 3.17
CA GLU A 52 8.37 -1.49 4.03
C GLU A 52 6.90 -1.11 3.78
N ALA A 53 6.57 0.19 3.75
CA ALA A 53 5.23 0.67 3.48
C ALA A 53 4.73 0.28 2.07
N LEU A 54 5.56 0.45 1.04
CA LEU A 54 5.25 0.04 -0.32
C LEU A 54 4.99 -1.47 -0.40
N LYS A 55 5.78 -2.27 0.34
CA LYS A 55 5.60 -3.71 0.43
C LYS A 55 4.25 -4.08 1.04
N SER A 56 3.89 -3.42 2.14
CA SER A 56 2.63 -3.65 2.85
C SER A 56 1.39 -3.29 2.04
N LEU A 57 1.51 -2.38 1.06
CA LEU A 57 0.42 -1.95 0.20
C LEU A 57 0.07 -2.94 -0.91
N LEU A 58 0.97 -3.86 -1.26
CA LEU A 58 0.82 -4.76 -2.41
C LEU A 58 -0.51 -5.56 -2.40
N PRO A 59 -0.91 -6.21 -1.29
CA PRO A 59 -2.15 -6.99 -1.25
C PRO A 59 -3.40 -6.20 -1.66
N GLU A 60 -3.42 -4.90 -1.37
CA GLU A 60 -4.58 -4.06 -1.63
C GLU A 60 -4.44 -3.23 -2.91
N PHE A 61 -3.24 -2.79 -3.26
CA PHE A 61 -3.03 -1.76 -4.29
C PHE A 61 -2.20 -2.20 -5.50
N GLU A 62 -1.72 -3.46 -5.56
CA GLU A 62 -1.03 -3.97 -6.74
C GLU A 62 -1.85 -3.76 -8.01
N GLY A 63 -1.24 -3.11 -9.01
CA GLY A 63 -1.89 -2.78 -10.28
C GLY A 63 -2.99 -1.71 -10.22
N LYS A 64 -3.28 -1.12 -9.05
CA LYS A 64 -4.37 -0.14 -8.88
C LYS A 64 -3.90 1.32 -8.80
N VAL A 65 -2.62 1.57 -8.55
CA VAL A 65 -2.06 2.93 -8.47
C VAL A 65 -1.97 3.55 -9.87
N ASN A 66 -2.56 4.73 -10.05
CA ASN A 66 -2.64 5.42 -11.34
C ASN A 66 -1.53 6.46 -11.53
N CYS A 67 -1.08 7.09 -10.45
CA CYS A 67 0.00 8.07 -10.47
C CYS A 67 0.93 7.81 -9.29
N ILE A 68 2.23 7.73 -9.57
CA ILE A 68 3.27 7.73 -8.54
C ILE A 68 4.05 9.02 -8.71
N TYR A 69 3.95 9.91 -7.73
CA TYR A 69 4.81 11.09 -7.63
C TYR A 69 5.91 10.80 -6.61
N ILE A 70 7.16 11.08 -6.98
CA ILE A 70 8.31 10.92 -6.07
C ILE A 70 9.19 12.16 -6.16
N ASP A 71 9.53 12.71 -5.00
CA ASP A 71 10.56 13.73 -4.85
C ASP A 71 11.50 13.35 -3.70
N PRO A 72 12.39 12.37 -3.94
CA PRO A 72 13.31 11.93 -2.91
C PRO A 72 14.33 13.03 -2.58
N PRO A 73 14.84 13.10 -1.33
CA PRO A 73 15.88 14.02 -0.98
C PRO A 73 17.16 13.68 -1.75
N TYR A 74 17.71 14.65 -2.47
CA TYR A 74 18.98 14.50 -3.19
C TYR A 74 20.04 15.45 -2.64
N ASN A 75 21.25 14.92 -2.44
CA ASN A 75 22.50 15.68 -2.41
C ASN A 75 22.60 16.75 -1.31
N THR A 76 22.14 16.44 -0.10
CA THR A 76 22.26 17.29 1.10
C THR A 76 23.65 17.21 1.73
N GLY A 77 24.40 16.11 1.50
CA GLY A 77 25.72 15.88 2.08
C GLY A 77 25.71 15.68 3.60
N ASN A 78 24.53 15.47 4.19
CA ASN A 78 24.33 15.28 5.61
C ASN A 78 24.28 13.78 5.95
N GLU A 79 25.31 13.27 6.63
CA GLU A 79 25.37 11.87 7.11
C GLU A 79 24.37 11.57 8.25
N GLY A 80 23.69 12.58 8.78
CA GLY A 80 22.68 12.45 9.84
C GLY A 80 21.23 12.41 9.35
N TRP A 81 20.99 12.36 8.05
CA TRP A 81 19.65 12.31 7.45
C TRP A 81 19.15 10.84 7.35
N ALA A 82 17.83 10.60 7.35
CA ALA A 82 17.26 9.25 7.30
C ALA A 82 17.48 8.51 5.95
N TYR A 83 18.05 9.18 4.95
CA TYR A 83 18.25 8.71 3.59
C TYR A 83 19.73 8.86 3.21
N ASN A 84 20.33 7.81 2.67
CA ASN A 84 21.69 7.89 2.13
C ASN A 84 21.65 8.53 0.73
N ASP A 85 22.08 9.78 0.63
CA ASP A 85 22.01 10.61 -0.58
C ASP A 85 23.39 10.91 -1.21
N ALA A 86 24.41 10.15 -0.83
CA ALA A 86 25.82 10.40 -1.16
C ALA A 86 26.20 10.18 -2.65
N VAL A 87 25.25 9.83 -3.53
CA VAL A 87 25.54 9.52 -4.94
C VAL A 87 24.57 10.24 -5.87
N VAL A 88 25.08 11.23 -6.60
CA VAL A 88 24.45 11.75 -7.82
C VAL A 88 25.42 11.55 -8.99
N GLN A 89 24.95 10.87 -10.04
CA GLN A 89 25.57 10.90 -11.37
C GLN A 89 24.79 11.92 -12.22
N TYR A 90 25.54 12.82 -12.88
CA TYR A 90 25.15 13.74 -13.96
C TYR A 90 24.79 15.19 -13.58
N TYR A 91 25.64 16.10 -14.08
CA TYR A 91 25.44 17.53 -14.20
C TYR A 91 24.90 17.85 -15.59
N VAL A 92 23.79 18.59 -15.68
CA VAL A 92 23.29 19.13 -16.95
C VAL A 92 23.82 20.56 -17.09
N PRO A 93 24.76 20.83 -18.02
CA PRO A 93 25.26 22.18 -18.24
C PRO A 93 24.15 23.07 -18.85
N PRO A 94 24.23 24.40 -18.65
CA PRO A 94 23.38 25.35 -19.36
C PRO A 94 23.41 25.11 -20.87
N GLN A 95 22.25 25.15 -21.52
CA GLN A 95 22.13 25.02 -22.98
C GLN A 95 21.47 26.27 -23.57
N ASP A 96 21.83 26.60 -24.81
CA ASP A 96 21.27 27.72 -25.61
C ASP A 96 19.83 27.46 -26.10
N GLY A 97 19.09 26.60 -25.38
CA GLY A 97 17.77 26.12 -25.77
C GLY A 97 16.72 27.23 -25.78
N LYS A 98 15.84 27.21 -26.78
CA LYS A 98 14.59 27.98 -26.78
C LYS A 98 13.56 27.30 -25.86
N LEU A 99 12.78 28.11 -25.15
CA LEU A 99 11.65 27.64 -24.35
C LEU A 99 10.70 26.82 -25.25
N ALA A 100 10.54 25.53 -24.97
CA ALA A 100 9.73 24.62 -25.79
C ALA A 100 8.22 24.77 -25.53
N SER A 101 7.83 25.20 -24.32
CA SER A 101 6.43 25.44 -23.94
C SER A 101 6.34 26.44 -22.79
N ASP A 102 5.23 27.16 -22.68
CA ASP A 102 4.88 28.07 -21.59
C ASP A 102 4.00 27.44 -20.51
N ASN A 103 3.80 26.11 -20.57
CA ASN A 103 2.97 25.28 -19.68
C ASN A 103 3.16 25.47 -18.16
N TRP A 104 4.16 26.24 -17.71
CA TRP A 104 4.51 26.48 -16.31
C TRP A 104 4.63 27.98 -15.96
N MET A 105 4.51 28.87 -16.95
CA MET A 105 4.79 30.29 -16.80
C MET A 105 3.71 31.06 -16.02
N ASP A 106 2.54 30.46 -15.84
CA ASP A 106 1.40 31.00 -15.10
C ASP A 106 1.38 30.58 -13.62
N ILE A 107 2.28 29.67 -13.21
CA ILE A 107 2.37 29.22 -11.82
C ILE A 107 3.22 30.21 -11.01
N THR A 108 2.63 30.74 -9.94
CA THR A 108 3.34 31.68 -9.05
C THR A 108 4.34 30.92 -8.18
N LEU A 109 5.59 31.39 -8.11
CA LEU A 109 6.68 30.78 -7.32
C LEU A 109 6.55 30.95 -5.79
N SER A 110 5.42 31.47 -5.29
CA SER A 110 5.23 31.77 -3.87
C SER A 110 4.08 30.97 -3.25
N GLY A 111 4.30 30.44 -2.05
CA GLY A 111 3.27 29.81 -1.23
C GLY A 111 3.91 28.83 -0.24
N SER A 112 3.92 29.17 1.04
CA SER A 112 4.22 28.20 2.10
C SER A 112 3.01 28.08 3.00
N PHE A 113 2.59 26.85 3.23
CA PHE A 113 1.47 26.50 4.11
C PHE A 113 1.96 26.01 5.46
N THR A 114 3.07 25.24 5.51
CA THR A 114 3.58 24.62 6.74
C THR A 114 4.87 25.24 7.26
N SER A 115 5.45 26.23 6.58
CA SER A 115 6.83 26.71 6.81
C SER A 115 7.90 25.63 6.63
N PHE A 116 7.54 24.50 6.00
CA PHE A 116 8.46 23.41 5.68
C PHE A 116 9.37 23.86 4.54
N ILE A 117 10.69 23.76 4.75
CA ILE A 117 11.70 24.43 3.92
C ILE A 117 11.64 23.96 2.46
N THR A 118 11.30 22.70 2.22
CA THR A 118 11.24 22.07 0.89
C THR A 118 9.81 21.78 0.42
N GLU A 119 8.83 22.52 0.98
CA GLU A 119 7.42 22.41 0.62
C GLU A 119 7.21 22.59 -0.89
N LYS A 120 6.47 21.66 -1.49
CA LYS A 120 6.16 21.70 -2.92
C LYS A 120 5.01 22.66 -3.21
N ASN A 121 5.02 23.20 -4.43
CA ASN A 121 3.96 24.06 -4.90
C ASN A 121 2.72 23.22 -5.28
N VAL A 122 1.60 23.50 -4.61
CA VAL A 122 0.33 22.77 -4.83
C VAL A 122 -0.14 22.87 -6.27
N GLU A 123 -0.01 24.03 -6.93
CA GLU A 123 -0.47 24.24 -8.32
C GLU A 123 0.29 23.36 -9.33
N ILE A 124 1.57 23.07 -9.05
CA ILE A 124 2.37 22.17 -9.90
C ILE A 124 1.83 20.75 -9.80
N LEU A 125 1.63 20.26 -8.57
CA LEU A 125 1.14 18.89 -8.36
C LEU A 125 -0.30 18.72 -8.85
N ASP A 126 -1.15 19.71 -8.60
CA ASP A 126 -2.50 19.80 -9.13
C ASP A 126 -2.48 19.63 -10.66
N ARG A 127 -1.69 20.43 -11.38
CA ARG A 127 -1.56 20.33 -12.84
C ARG A 127 -1.09 18.95 -13.32
N ILE A 128 -0.06 18.39 -12.69
CA ILE A 128 0.48 17.07 -13.07
C ILE A 128 -0.56 15.97 -12.83
N ILE A 129 -1.16 15.93 -11.64
CA ILE A 129 -2.15 14.92 -11.27
C ILE A 129 -3.36 15.02 -12.20
N ASN A 130 -3.83 16.23 -12.48
CA ASN A 130 -4.95 16.45 -13.40
C ASN A 130 -4.65 15.82 -14.77
N TRP A 131 -3.51 16.14 -15.38
CA TRP A 131 -3.13 15.59 -16.69
C TRP A 131 -3.04 14.06 -16.71
N LEU A 132 -2.49 13.45 -15.65
CA LEU A 132 -2.35 12.00 -15.55
C LEU A 132 -3.67 11.28 -15.25
N THR A 133 -4.69 12.00 -14.79
CA THR A 133 -5.96 11.43 -14.32
C THR A 133 -7.19 12.00 -15.04
N LEU A 134 -7.02 12.68 -16.18
CA LEU A 134 -8.10 13.32 -16.95
C LEU A 134 -9.30 12.40 -17.21
N GLU A 135 -9.05 11.12 -17.47
CA GLU A 135 -10.08 10.14 -17.78
C GLU A 135 -10.45 9.23 -16.59
N ASN A 136 -9.83 9.44 -15.42
CA ASN A 136 -10.08 8.63 -14.23
C ASN A 136 -10.26 9.49 -12.98
N SER A 137 -11.51 9.88 -12.73
CA SER A 137 -11.90 10.63 -11.54
C SER A 137 -11.79 9.85 -10.24
N ASN A 138 -11.56 8.53 -10.26
CA ASN A 138 -11.36 7.69 -9.07
C ASN A 138 -9.89 7.25 -8.91
N ALA A 139 -8.96 7.97 -9.54
CA ALA A 139 -7.55 7.61 -9.57
C ALA A 139 -6.93 7.53 -8.18
N ILE A 140 -5.98 6.62 -8.01
CA ILE A 140 -5.15 6.49 -6.80
C ILE A 140 -3.79 7.12 -7.07
N ILE A 141 -3.44 8.10 -6.25
CA ILE A 141 -2.18 8.85 -6.31
C ILE A 141 -1.32 8.41 -5.13
N LEU A 142 -0.15 7.88 -5.40
CA LEU A 142 0.81 7.46 -4.39
C LEU A 142 2.00 8.44 -4.38
N ASP A 143 2.38 8.86 -3.18
CA ASP A 143 3.58 9.66 -2.93
C ASP A 143 4.33 9.05 -1.75
N SER A 144 5.46 8.39 -2.07
CA SER A 144 6.29 7.73 -1.05
C SER A 144 7.31 8.66 -0.41
N PHE A 145 7.26 9.97 -0.69
CA PHE A 145 8.12 11.00 -0.12
C PHE A 145 7.26 12.21 0.23
N ALA A 146 6.26 11.98 1.07
CA ALA A 146 5.16 12.92 1.26
C ALA A 146 5.61 14.29 1.78
N GLY A 147 6.66 14.33 2.61
CA GLY A 147 7.19 15.55 3.21
C GLY A 147 6.10 16.30 3.93
N SER A 148 5.80 17.52 3.48
CA SER A 148 4.72 18.32 4.06
C SER A 148 3.30 17.80 3.78
N GLY A 149 3.09 16.86 2.85
CA GLY A 149 1.75 16.39 2.46
C GLY A 149 1.12 17.23 1.35
N THR A 150 1.94 17.80 0.46
CA THR A 150 1.45 18.66 -0.64
C THR A 150 0.58 17.88 -1.63
N THR A 151 0.93 16.62 -1.90
CA THR A 151 0.17 15.74 -2.81
C THR A 151 -1.28 15.54 -2.36
N ALA A 152 -1.52 15.28 -1.06
CA ALA A 152 -2.88 15.15 -0.53
C ALA A 152 -3.69 16.45 -0.70
N HIS A 153 -3.06 17.61 -0.49
CA HIS A 153 -3.72 18.91 -0.72
C HIS A 153 -4.13 19.06 -2.20
N ALA A 154 -3.22 18.79 -3.13
CA ALA A 154 -3.52 18.87 -4.56
C ALA A 154 -4.67 17.92 -4.97
N VAL A 155 -4.67 16.68 -4.48
CA VAL A 155 -5.73 15.70 -4.74
C VAL A 155 -7.11 16.18 -4.26
N LEU A 156 -7.21 16.62 -2.99
CA LEU A 156 -8.48 17.08 -2.42
C LEU A 156 -8.98 18.37 -3.09
N LYS A 157 -8.05 19.25 -3.49
CA LYS A 157 -8.36 20.47 -4.23
C LYS A 157 -8.95 20.13 -5.60
N LEU A 158 -8.31 19.22 -6.34
CA LEU A 158 -8.79 18.77 -7.64
C LEU A 158 -10.20 18.17 -7.56
N ASN A 159 -10.44 17.25 -6.62
CA ASN A 159 -11.76 16.67 -6.42
C ASN A 159 -12.83 17.73 -6.15
N THR A 160 -12.50 18.76 -5.35
CA THR A 160 -13.42 19.89 -5.10
C THR A 160 -13.69 20.70 -6.38
N GLN A 161 -12.69 20.84 -7.26
CA GLN A 161 -12.80 21.64 -8.49
C GLN A 161 -13.58 20.93 -9.60
N ASP A 162 -13.36 19.63 -9.78
CA ASP A 162 -13.89 18.87 -10.92
C ASP A 162 -14.94 17.81 -10.53
N GLY A 163 -15.28 17.69 -9.25
CA GLY A 163 -16.22 16.70 -8.74
C GLY A 163 -15.66 15.28 -8.73
N GLY A 164 -14.34 15.12 -8.83
CA GLY A 164 -13.66 13.83 -8.75
C GLY A 164 -13.69 13.20 -7.37
N ASN A 165 -13.21 11.97 -7.31
CA ASN A 165 -13.10 11.14 -6.12
C ASN A 165 -11.74 10.42 -6.08
N ARG A 166 -10.69 11.16 -6.45
CA ARG A 166 -9.31 10.68 -6.43
C ARG A 166 -8.87 10.45 -5.00
N ARG A 167 -8.08 9.40 -4.76
CA ARG A 167 -7.56 9.06 -3.43
C ARG A 167 -6.04 9.20 -3.39
N PHE A 168 -5.53 9.62 -2.24
CA PHE A 168 -4.09 9.67 -2.00
C PHE A 168 -3.62 8.57 -1.04
N ILE A 169 -2.37 8.13 -1.25
CA ILE A 169 -1.58 7.33 -0.32
C ILE A 169 -0.26 8.07 -0.13
N LEU A 170 -0.03 8.55 1.08
CA LEU A 170 1.20 9.23 1.48
C LEU A 170 2.05 8.29 2.35
N ILE A 171 3.35 8.27 2.10
CA ILE A 171 4.33 7.65 3.01
C ILE A 171 5.32 8.73 3.45
N GLU A 172 5.53 8.83 4.76
CA GLU A 172 6.53 9.69 5.39
C GLU A 172 7.26 8.87 6.46
N MET A 173 8.59 8.98 6.54
CA MET A 173 9.38 8.19 7.50
C MET A 173 9.85 9.01 8.70
N GLU A 174 9.92 10.32 8.55
CA GLU A 174 10.41 11.21 9.59
C GLU A 174 9.43 11.32 10.77
N ASP A 175 9.94 11.73 11.93
CA ASP A 175 9.16 11.86 13.17
C ASP A 175 8.03 12.91 13.09
N TYR A 176 8.09 13.78 12.08
CA TYR A 176 7.09 14.80 11.81
C TYR A 176 5.91 14.33 10.96
N ALA A 177 5.83 13.04 10.60
CA ALA A 177 4.73 12.49 9.79
C ALA A 177 3.33 12.86 10.35
N ASP A 178 3.14 12.78 11.67
CA ASP A 178 1.85 13.17 12.27
C ASP A 178 1.73 14.69 12.46
N THR A 179 2.80 15.32 12.96
CA THR A 179 2.75 16.72 13.43
C THR A 179 2.84 17.76 12.31
N ILE A 180 3.37 17.38 11.15
CA ILE A 180 3.47 18.26 9.96
C ILE A 180 2.65 17.70 8.81
N THR A 181 2.90 16.46 8.39
CA THR A 181 2.26 15.88 7.19
C THR A 181 0.77 15.67 7.41
N ALA A 182 0.39 14.87 8.42
CA ALA A 182 -1.01 14.63 8.74
C ALA A 182 -1.71 15.90 9.23
N GLU A 183 -1.06 16.73 10.05
CA GLU A 183 -1.61 18.00 10.50
C GLU A 183 -1.93 18.96 9.34
N ARG A 184 -1.09 19.05 8.30
CA ARG A 184 -1.43 19.79 7.08
C ARG A 184 -2.71 19.24 6.48
N VAL A 185 -2.82 17.93 6.32
CA VAL A 185 -3.98 17.28 5.70
C VAL A 185 -5.24 17.52 6.53
N ARG A 186 -5.18 17.44 7.87
CA ARG A 186 -6.29 17.80 8.77
C ARG A 186 -6.78 19.23 8.54
N ARG A 187 -5.85 20.18 8.42
CA ARG A 187 -6.17 21.60 8.13
C ARG A 187 -6.76 21.79 6.75
N VAL A 188 -6.24 21.11 5.74
CA VAL A 188 -6.79 21.17 4.38
C VAL A 188 -8.23 20.62 4.35
N ILE A 189 -8.48 19.51 5.05
CA ILE A 189 -9.81 18.91 5.14
C ILE A 189 -10.79 19.82 5.91
N SER A 190 -10.36 20.37 7.06
CA SER A 190 -11.24 21.13 7.97
C SER A 190 -11.38 22.60 7.62
N GLY A 191 -10.42 23.14 6.88
CA GLY A 191 -10.21 24.57 6.74
C GLY A 191 -9.34 25.11 7.87
N TYR A 192 -8.84 26.32 7.69
CA TYR A 192 -7.88 26.95 8.60
C TYR A 192 -7.92 28.47 8.50
N GLY A 193 -7.28 29.14 9.45
CA GLY A 193 -7.21 30.60 9.52
C GLY A 193 -8.50 31.24 10.06
N GLU A 194 -8.42 32.53 10.33
CA GLU A 194 -9.49 33.31 10.96
C GLU A 194 -9.75 34.63 10.22
N GLY A 195 -10.93 35.20 10.41
CA GLY A 195 -11.32 36.48 9.83
C GLY A 195 -11.14 36.52 8.31
N THR A 196 -10.38 37.50 7.82
CA THR A 196 -10.11 37.69 6.38
C THR A 196 -9.11 36.68 5.80
N LYS A 197 -8.43 35.90 6.65
CA LYS A 197 -7.50 34.82 6.23
C LYS A 197 -8.14 33.43 6.36
N LYS A 198 -9.45 33.35 6.63
CA LYS A 198 -10.15 32.08 6.73
C LYS A 198 -10.19 31.39 5.36
N VAL A 199 -9.74 30.15 5.32
CA VAL A 199 -9.81 29.25 4.18
C VAL A 199 -10.79 28.13 4.53
N ALA A 200 -11.77 27.90 3.67
CA ALA A 200 -12.74 26.82 3.84
C ALA A 200 -12.06 25.45 3.68
N GLY A 201 -12.56 24.46 4.41
CA GLY A 201 -12.10 23.08 4.28
C GLY A 201 -12.54 22.45 2.97
N LEU A 202 -11.72 21.53 2.46
CA LEU A 202 -12.00 20.78 1.22
C LEU A 202 -12.80 19.50 1.47
N GLY A 203 -12.98 19.09 2.73
CA GLY A 203 -13.65 17.84 3.09
C GLY A 203 -12.82 16.58 2.82
N GLY A 204 -13.43 15.41 3.01
CA GLY A 204 -12.80 14.10 2.86
C GLY A 204 -12.35 13.47 4.18
N SER A 205 -11.65 12.34 4.11
CA SER A 205 -11.10 11.67 5.29
C SER A 205 -9.79 10.95 4.99
N PHE A 206 -9.01 10.66 6.03
CA PHE A 206 -7.85 9.77 5.93
C PHE A 206 -7.68 8.87 7.15
N ASP A 207 -7.12 7.70 6.91
CA ASP A 207 -6.61 6.80 7.93
C ASP A 207 -5.10 7.00 8.07
N TYR A 208 -4.63 7.13 9.31
CA TYR A 208 -3.21 7.19 9.64
C TYR A 208 -2.73 5.82 10.12
N TYR A 209 -1.67 5.32 9.51
CA TYR A 209 -1.06 4.03 9.82
C TYR A 209 0.40 4.19 10.24
N THR A 210 0.89 3.23 11.02
CA THR A 210 2.31 2.98 11.23
C THR A 210 2.71 1.62 10.67
N ILE A 211 4.01 1.40 10.46
CA ILE A 211 4.56 0.08 10.15
C ILE A 211 4.62 -0.78 11.42
N GLY A 212 3.96 -1.93 11.39
CA GLY A 212 3.93 -2.92 12.47
C GLY A 212 4.97 -4.02 12.32
N GLU A 213 4.69 -5.19 12.90
CA GLU A 213 5.60 -6.33 12.82
C GLU A 213 5.65 -6.98 11.44
N ALA A 214 6.74 -7.69 11.17
CA ALA A 214 6.87 -8.57 10.01
C ALA A 214 5.99 -9.82 10.13
N ILE A 215 5.50 -10.35 9.01
CA ILE A 215 4.75 -11.61 8.94
C ILE A 215 5.61 -12.82 9.34
N PHE A 216 6.92 -12.76 9.07
CA PHE A 216 7.87 -13.79 9.43
C PHE A 216 8.82 -13.30 10.51
N ASN A 217 9.09 -14.16 11.48
CA ASN A 217 10.14 -13.97 12.46
C ASN A 217 11.54 -14.14 11.82
N PRO A 218 12.62 -13.69 12.48
CA PRO A 218 13.99 -13.86 11.97
C PRO A 218 14.42 -15.32 11.75
N ASP A 219 13.75 -16.28 12.36
CA ASP A 219 13.97 -17.72 12.20
C ASP A 219 13.07 -18.37 11.13
N ASP A 220 12.47 -17.54 10.27
CA ASP A 220 11.53 -17.90 9.20
C ASP A 220 10.18 -18.48 9.65
N THR A 221 9.88 -18.53 10.95
CA THR A 221 8.56 -18.93 11.46
C THR A 221 7.51 -17.83 11.26
N LEU A 222 6.23 -18.18 11.27
CA LEU A 222 5.15 -17.18 11.22
C LEU A 222 5.09 -16.39 12.53
N ASN A 223 4.96 -15.08 12.42
CA ASN A 223 4.80 -14.21 13.56
C ASN A 223 3.34 -14.16 14.02
N GLU A 224 2.97 -15.03 14.96
CA GLU A 224 1.59 -15.11 15.47
C GLU A 224 1.08 -13.80 16.09
N ALA A 225 1.97 -12.91 16.53
CA ALA A 225 1.59 -11.63 17.13
C ALA A 225 0.88 -10.69 16.14
N VAL A 226 1.03 -10.91 14.83
CA VAL A 226 0.30 -10.13 13.81
C VAL A 226 -1.17 -10.54 13.69
N GLY A 227 -1.55 -11.68 14.28
CA GLY A 227 -2.91 -12.21 14.22
C GLY A 227 -3.19 -13.08 12.99
N ILE A 228 -4.07 -14.07 13.18
CA ILE A 228 -4.36 -15.10 12.18
C ILE A 228 -4.98 -14.53 10.90
N GLU A 229 -5.88 -13.53 10.99
CA GLU A 229 -6.51 -12.94 9.82
C GLU A 229 -5.51 -12.24 8.90
N VAL A 230 -4.51 -11.58 9.48
CA VAL A 230 -3.45 -10.91 8.70
C VAL A 230 -2.58 -11.96 8.00
N ILE A 231 -2.19 -13.02 8.70
CA ILE A 231 -1.43 -14.13 8.10
C ILE A 231 -2.23 -14.76 6.96
N ARG A 232 -3.52 -15.04 7.18
CA ARG A 232 -4.41 -15.61 6.15
C ARG A 232 -4.50 -14.70 4.93
N HIS A 233 -4.66 -13.40 5.12
CA HIS A 233 -4.69 -12.45 4.01
C HIS A 233 -3.36 -12.42 3.24
N TYR A 234 -2.23 -12.46 3.95
CA TYR A 234 -0.90 -12.55 3.32
C TYR A 234 -0.77 -13.83 2.49
N VAL A 235 -1.13 -14.99 3.05
CA VAL A 235 -1.07 -16.28 2.34
C VAL A 235 -1.99 -16.27 1.13
N ALA A 236 -3.23 -15.79 1.26
CA ALA A 236 -4.19 -15.69 0.17
C ALA A 236 -3.67 -14.84 -0.99
N TYR A 237 -3.07 -13.68 -0.70
CA TYR A 237 -2.46 -12.84 -1.72
C TYR A 237 -1.23 -13.51 -2.35
N SER A 238 -0.34 -14.08 -1.53
CA SER A 238 0.88 -14.77 -2.02
C SER A 238 0.57 -15.99 -2.91
N GLU A 239 -0.59 -16.61 -2.68
CA GLU A 239 -1.11 -17.74 -3.45
C GLU A 239 -1.84 -17.29 -4.72
N GLY A 240 -2.13 -15.99 -4.85
CA GLY A 240 -2.86 -15.42 -5.97
C GLY A 240 -4.35 -15.75 -5.97
N ILE A 241 -4.96 -15.93 -4.78
CA ILE A 241 -6.40 -16.17 -4.67
C ILE A 241 -7.15 -14.90 -5.10
N PRO A 242 -8.02 -14.95 -6.12
CA PRO A 242 -8.80 -13.79 -6.54
C PRO A 242 -9.63 -13.23 -5.39
N ASN A 243 -9.66 -11.90 -5.24
CA ASN A 243 -10.42 -11.26 -4.14
C ASN A 243 -11.90 -11.66 -4.08
N ALA A 244 -12.52 -11.96 -5.23
CA ALA A 244 -13.92 -12.40 -5.30
C ALA A 244 -14.13 -13.82 -4.76
N ASP A 245 -13.07 -14.64 -4.73
CA ASP A 245 -13.09 -16.02 -4.26
C ASP A 245 -12.64 -16.15 -2.80
N GLN A 246 -12.08 -15.09 -2.20
CA GLN A 246 -11.59 -15.12 -0.82
C GLN A 246 -12.74 -15.17 0.20
N THR A 247 -12.50 -15.85 1.32
CA THR A 247 -13.47 -16.03 2.40
C THR A 247 -12.91 -15.58 3.74
N PRO A 248 -13.71 -14.90 4.59
CA PRO A 248 -13.29 -14.58 5.95
C PRO A 248 -13.16 -15.85 6.80
N GLN A 249 -12.49 -15.77 7.95
CA GLN A 249 -12.38 -16.91 8.86
C GLN A 249 -13.72 -17.35 9.45
N ASP A 250 -14.65 -16.43 9.69
CA ASP A 250 -16.00 -16.71 10.21
C ASP A 250 -17.00 -17.18 9.13
N ASN A 251 -16.51 -17.87 8.10
CA ASN A 251 -17.34 -18.39 7.02
C ASN A 251 -18.22 -19.57 7.48
N THR A 252 -19.26 -19.86 6.70
CA THR A 252 -20.25 -20.92 6.99
C THR A 252 -19.77 -22.34 6.68
N TYR A 253 -18.54 -22.50 6.20
CA TYR A 253 -18.02 -23.76 5.67
C TYR A 253 -17.05 -24.41 6.66
N THR A 254 -15.80 -23.96 6.64
CA THR A 254 -14.71 -24.42 7.50
C THR A 254 -13.80 -23.23 7.83
N PRO A 255 -13.38 -23.05 9.09
CA PRO A 255 -12.61 -21.87 9.49
C PRO A 255 -11.27 -21.73 8.75
N TYR A 256 -10.73 -22.84 8.25
CA TYR A 256 -9.46 -22.86 7.51
C TYR A 256 -9.59 -22.43 6.06
N LEU A 257 -10.80 -22.29 5.51
CA LEU A 257 -11.01 -21.88 4.12
C LEU A 257 -10.60 -20.41 3.95
N MET A 258 -9.60 -20.14 3.10
CA MET A 258 -9.21 -18.80 2.69
C MET A 258 -9.88 -18.36 1.39
N GLY A 259 -10.30 -19.32 0.56
CA GLY A 259 -11.06 -19.03 -0.63
C GLY A 259 -11.66 -20.29 -1.27
N LEU A 260 -12.68 -20.09 -2.09
CA LEU A 260 -13.40 -21.15 -2.78
C LEU A 260 -14.01 -20.63 -4.09
N ASN A 261 -13.73 -21.34 -5.18
CA ASN A 261 -14.45 -21.16 -6.44
C ASN A 261 -15.00 -22.49 -6.98
N SER A 262 -15.47 -22.51 -8.23
CA SER A 262 -16.13 -23.69 -8.81
C SER A 262 -15.25 -24.93 -8.90
N ASP A 263 -13.92 -24.76 -8.87
CA ASP A 263 -12.97 -25.86 -9.08
C ASP A 263 -11.96 -26.02 -7.94
N THR A 264 -11.55 -24.93 -7.29
CA THR A 264 -10.48 -24.93 -6.29
C THR A 264 -10.95 -24.41 -4.94
N ALA A 265 -10.54 -25.09 -3.88
CA ALA A 265 -10.56 -24.59 -2.50
C ALA A 265 -9.14 -24.35 -1.99
N TRP A 266 -8.93 -23.23 -1.32
CA TRP A 266 -7.68 -22.90 -0.66
C TRP A 266 -7.88 -22.91 0.84
N LEU A 267 -7.10 -23.71 1.54
CA LEU A 267 -7.18 -23.88 2.98
C LEU A 267 -5.84 -23.56 3.63
N PHE A 268 -5.91 -22.80 4.71
CA PHE A 268 -4.80 -22.55 5.62
C PHE A 268 -5.10 -23.23 6.95
N TYR A 269 -4.69 -24.50 7.05
CA TYR A 269 -4.80 -25.25 8.29
C TYR A 269 -3.61 -24.87 9.17
N TYR A 270 -3.85 -23.94 10.08
CA TYR A 270 -2.87 -23.41 11.01
C TYR A 270 -3.54 -23.15 12.34
N GLU A 271 -2.88 -23.58 13.42
CA GLU A 271 -3.31 -23.35 14.79
C GLU A 271 -2.14 -22.73 15.57
N PRO A 272 -2.33 -21.57 16.22
CA PRO A 272 -1.26 -20.93 16.97
C PRO A 272 -0.68 -21.87 18.04
N ASN A 273 0.64 -21.94 18.14
CA ASN A 273 1.37 -22.78 19.09
C ASN A 273 1.14 -24.30 18.95
N GLU A 274 0.52 -24.75 17.86
CA GLU A 274 0.28 -26.17 17.58
C GLU A 274 0.85 -26.58 16.22
N VAL A 275 1.24 -27.85 16.10
CA VAL A 275 1.73 -28.41 14.84
C VAL A 275 0.57 -29.08 14.12
N THR A 276 0.10 -28.47 13.05
CA THR A 276 -1.00 -28.97 12.23
C THR A 276 -0.54 -30.11 11.31
N CYS A 277 -1.43 -31.07 11.08
CA CYS A 277 -1.13 -32.24 10.28
C CYS A 277 -2.25 -32.54 9.30
N LEU A 278 -1.93 -32.50 8.00
CA LEU A 278 -2.83 -32.95 6.95
C LEU A 278 -2.92 -34.49 6.98
N ASP A 279 -4.02 -34.99 7.51
CA ASP A 279 -4.38 -36.40 7.59
C ASP A 279 -5.86 -36.64 7.25
N LEU A 280 -6.30 -37.90 7.33
CA LEU A 280 -7.68 -38.27 7.00
C LEU A 280 -8.70 -37.70 8.00
N ASP A 281 -8.32 -37.51 9.26
CA ASP A 281 -9.22 -36.99 10.29
C ASP A 281 -9.51 -35.52 10.01
N PHE A 282 -8.48 -34.73 9.71
CA PHE A 282 -8.63 -33.35 9.28
C PHE A 282 -9.51 -33.24 8.01
N LEU A 283 -9.24 -34.05 6.98
CA LEU A 283 -10.04 -34.04 5.74
C LEU A 283 -11.53 -34.32 5.99
N ASN A 284 -11.86 -35.19 6.94
CA ASN A 284 -13.25 -35.51 7.30
C ASN A 284 -13.97 -34.34 7.99
N THR A 285 -13.25 -33.36 8.53
CA THR A 285 -13.84 -32.14 9.11
C THR A 285 -14.26 -31.12 8.06
N LEU A 286 -13.70 -31.19 6.85
CA LEU A 286 -13.87 -30.16 5.82
C LEU A 286 -15.28 -30.17 5.23
N LYS A 287 -15.86 -28.97 5.12
CA LYS A 287 -17.16 -28.74 4.51
C LYS A 287 -17.01 -27.67 3.43
N PHE A 288 -17.64 -27.90 2.28
CA PHE A 288 -17.60 -26.98 1.12
C PHE A 288 -19.01 -26.60 0.62
N GLY A 289 -20.05 -26.92 1.39
CA GLY A 289 -21.43 -26.73 0.99
C GLY A 289 -21.93 -27.79 0.00
N ALA A 290 -22.71 -27.36 -0.99
CA ALA A 290 -23.44 -28.26 -1.90
C ALA A 290 -22.56 -28.92 -2.98
N ALA A 291 -21.44 -28.30 -3.34
CA ALA A 291 -20.49 -28.82 -4.33
C ALA A 291 -19.12 -29.01 -3.69
N LYS A 292 -18.45 -30.11 -4.03
CA LYS A 292 -17.06 -30.34 -3.63
C LYS A 292 -16.13 -29.78 -4.72
N PRO A 293 -15.08 -29.05 -4.36
CA PRO A 293 -14.08 -28.58 -5.33
C PRO A 293 -13.37 -29.77 -5.97
N GLY A 294 -12.91 -29.60 -7.22
CA GLY A 294 -12.08 -30.57 -7.92
C GLY A 294 -10.65 -30.62 -7.37
N THR A 295 -10.15 -29.49 -6.85
CA THR A 295 -8.82 -29.35 -6.25
C THR A 295 -8.90 -28.69 -4.87
N ALA A 296 -8.14 -29.19 -3.91
CA ALA A 296 -7.96 -28.58 -2.59
C ALA A 296 -6.47 -28.30 -2.35
N ILE A 297 -6.09 -27.02 -2.29
CA ILE A 297 -4.75 -26.58 -1.91
C ILE A 297 -4.76 -26.35 -0.39
N ILE A 298 -3.98 -27.13 0.35
CA ILE A 298 -3.99 -27.14 1.81
C ILE A 298 -2.60 -26.85 2.34
N TYR A 299 -2.49 -25.74 3.05
CA TYR A 299 -1.33 -25.41 3.86
C TYR A 299 -1.44 -26.07 5.24
N ALA A 300 -0.39 -26.76 5.68
CA ALA A 300 -0.24 -27.31 7.04
C ALA A 300 1.25 -27.54 7.39
N ASP A 301 1.60 -27.80 8.65
CA ASP A 301 3.00 -28.05 9.05
C ASP A 301 3.52 -29.42 8.59
N LYS A 302 2.64 -30.43 8.62
CA LYS A 302 2.94 -31.82 8.26
C LYS A 302 1.87 -32.40 7.34
N CYS A 303 2.22 -33.48 6.65
CA CYS A 303 1.30 -34.26 5.83
C CYS A 303 1.59 -35.76 6.03
N LEU A 304 0.55 -36.53 6.35
CA LEU A 304 0.60 -38.00 6.48
C LEU A 304 -0.04 -38.71 5.28
N LEU A 305 -0.66 -37.96 4.35
CA LEU A 305 -1.25 -38.51 3.14
C LEU A 305 -0.17 -38.92 2.15
N THR A 306 -0.39 -40.03 1.44
CA THR A 306 0.51 -40.46 0.37
C THR A 306 0.33 -39.58 -0.87
N LYS A 307 1.35 -39.51 -1.72
CA LYS A 307 1.27 -38.76 -2.99
C LYS A 307 0.18 -39.31 -3.90
N GLU A 308 0.01 -40.63 -3.91
CA GLU A 308 -1.01 -41.33 -4.71
C GLU A 308 -2.41 -40.94 -4.24
N PHE A 309 -2.64 -40.92 -2.92
CA PHE A 309 -3.91 -40.49 -2.34
C PHE A 309 -4.20 -39.03 -2.70
N MET A 310 -3.23 -38.14 -2.46
CA MET A 310 -3.40 -36.72 -2.77
C MET A 310 -3.70 -36.50 -4.25
N THR A 311 -3.00 -37.18 -5.16
CA THR A 311 -3.25 -37.10 -6.61
C THR A 311 -4.64 -37.60 -6.98
N GLN A 312 -5.07 -38.73 -6.41
CA GLN A 312 -6.38 -39.32 -6.68
C GLN A 312 -7.54 -38.41 -6.28
N TYR A 313 -7.37 -37.64 -5.20
CA TYR A 313 -8.42 -36.78 -4.63
C TYR A 313 -8.21 -35.28 -4.90
N GLY A 314 -7.28 -34.90 -5.78
CA GLY A 314 -7.05 -33.49 -6.14
C GLY A 314 -6.50 -32.65 -4.98
N ILE A 315 -5.75 -33.23 -4.05
CA ILE A 315 -5.19 -32.53 -2.90
C ILE A 315 -3.76 -32.08 -3.23
N ILE A 316 -3.46 -30.81 -2.95
CA ILE A 316 -2.13 -30.23 -3.07
C ILE A 316 -1.69 -29.78 -1.67
N PHE A 317 -0.71 -30.47 -1.09
CA PHE A 317 -0.12 -30.09 0.18
C PHE A 317 0.95 -29.01 -0.01
N LYS A 318 0.88 -27.95 0.80
CA LYS A 318 1.91 -26.92 0.94
C LYS A 318 2.38 -26.84 2.40
N LYS A 319 3.69 -26.89 2.62
CA LYS A 319 4.28 -26.88 3.95
C LYS A 319 4.39 -25.46 4.51
N ILE A 320 3.86 -25.25 5.70
CA ILE A 320 4.06 -23.99 6.45
C ILE A 320 5.44 -23.99 7.12
N PRO A 321 6.16 -22.84 7.14
CA PRO A 321 5.99 -21.65 6.31
C PRO A 321 6.68 -21.76 4.93
N ARG A 322 7.42 -22.85 4.69
CA ARG A 322 8.34 -23.02 3.55
C ARG A 322 7.71 -22.76 2.18
N ASP A 323 6.49 -23.20 1.97
CA ASP A 323 5.79 -23.14 0.68
C ASP A 323 4.86 -21.91 0.58
N ILE A 324 4.95 -20.96 1.52
CA ILE A 324 4.32 -19.64 1.43
C ILE A 324 5.26 -18.73 0.63
N THR A 325 4.77 -18.23 -0.52
CA THR A 325 5.58 -17.38 -1.39
C THR A 325 5.86 -16.03 -0.73
N ARG A 326 7.12 -15.60 -0.78
CA ARG A 326 7.53 -14.24 -0.43
C ARG A 326 7.61 -13.43 -1.71
N PHE A 327 6.64 -12.55 -1.91
CA PHE A 327 6.65 -11.55 -2.99
C PHE A 327 7.41 -10.33 -2.52
#